data_AF-A0A8T4MRH3-F1
#
_entry.id   AF-A0A8T4MRH3-F1
#
_cell.length_a   1.000
_cell.length_b   1.000
_cell.length_c   1.000
_cell.angle_alpha   90.00
_cell.angle_beta   90.00
_cell.angle_gamma   90.00
#
_symmetry.space_group_name_H-M   'P 1'
#
loop_
_entity.id
_entity.type
_entity.pdbx_description
1 polymer ?
#
loop_
_entity_poly.entity_id
_entity_poly.type
_entity_poly.pdbx_seq_one_letter_code
_entity_poly.pdbx_strand_id
1 'polypeptide(L)' 'MEENAQKFPNKKYETLRVLEEGDLVAVHGKVILTSDSKWSVIHIFRFENNKIIELWEASQEVLKDSPNENGLF' A
#
# COMPACT_ATOMS: atom_id res chain seq x y z
N MET A 1 -4.97 -9.10 12.73
CA MET A 1 -4.63 -9.60 11.38
C MET A 1 -5.49 -10.79 10.98
N GLU A 2 -5.72 -11.77 11.87
CA GLU A 2 -6.55 -12.96 11.60
C GLU A 2 -8.00 -12.62 11.23
N GLU A 3 -8.67 -11.74 11.97
CA GLU A 3 -10.05 -11.32 11.66
C GLU A 3 -10.18 -10.70 10.25
N ASN A 4 -9.19 -9.89 9.85
CA ASN A 4 -9.18 -9.29 8.52
C ASN A 4 -8.96 -10.34 7.42
N ALA A 5 -8.10 -11.34 7.67
CA ALA A 5 -7.87 -12.45 6.75
C ALA A 5 -9.12 -13.33 6.57
N GLN A 6 -9.86 -13.59 7.66
CA GLN A 6 -11.14 -14.31 7.59
C GLN A 6 -12.21 -13.50 6.83
N LYS A 7 -12.27 -12.18 7.05
CA LYS A 7 -13.24 -11.30 6.39
C LYS A 7 -12.95 -11.09 4.90
N PHE A 8 -11.67 -11.05 4.51
CA PHE A 8 -11.24 -10.80 3.14
C PHE A 8 -10.25 -11.89 2.68
N PRO A 9 -10.70 -13.14 2.50
CA PRO A 9 -9.83 -14.28 2.20
C PRO A 9 -9.12 -14.16 0.84
N ASN A 10 -9.68 -13.36 -0.06
CA ASN A 10 -9.12 -13.10 -1.39
C ASN A 10 -8.37 -11.76 -1.48
N LYS A 11 -8.12 -11.08 -0.36
CA LYS A 11 -7.38 -9.82 -0.34
C LYS A 11 -5.99 -10.02 -0.94
N LYS A 12 -5.58 -9.15 -1.84
CA LYS A 12 -4.24 -9.16 -2.43
C LYS A 12 -3.53 -7.84 -2.17
N TYR A 13 -2.21 -7.93 -1.96
CA TYR A 13 -1.31 -6.79 -1.93
C TYR A 13 -0.29 -6.97 -3.05
N GLU A 14 -0.20 -6.00 -3.93
CA GLU A 14 0.75 -5.97 -5.05
C GLU A 14 1.72 -4.80 -4.83
N THR A 15 3.00 -5.10 -4.67
CA THR A 15 4.04 -4.06 -4.60
C THR A 15 4.33 -3.55 -6.01
N LEU A 16 4.13 -2.26 -6.26
CA LEU A 16 4.35 -1.64 -7.56
C LEU A 16 5.77 -1.08 -7.69
N ARG A 17 6.25 -0.42 -6.64
CA ARG A 17 7.60 0.16 -6.59
C ARG A 17 8.06 0.34 -5.15
N VAL A 18 9.37 0.33 -4.98
CA VAL A 18 10.06 0.56 -3.71
C VAL A 18 11.15 1.58 -3.95
N LEU A 19 11.22 2.57 -3.08
CA LEU A 19 12.22 3.63 -3.08
C LEU A 19 12.93 3.63 -1.74
N GLU A 20 14.24 3.82 -1.75
CA GLU A 20 15.07 3.89 -0.55
C GLU A 20 15.79 5.24 -0.52
N GLU A 21 15.79 5.90 0.63
CA GLU A 21 16.55 7.12 0.89
C GLU A 21 17.09 7.09 2.34
N GLY A 22 18.39 6.79 2.49
CA GLY A 22 19.02 6.71 3.81
C GLY A 22 18.44 5.57 4.65
N ASP A 23 17.88 5.90 5.82
CA ASP A 23 17.21 4.94 6.69
C ASP A 23 15.71 4.79 6.39
N LEU A 24 15.20 5.47 5.35
CA LEU A 24 13.80 5.43 4.93
C LEU A 24 13.59 4.51 3.72
N VAL A 25 12.50 3.75 3.76
CA VAL A 25 12.00 2.96 2.62
C VAL A 25 10.53 3.30 2.38
N ALA A 26 10.21 3.75 1.17
CA ALA A 26 8.85 3.97 0.72
C ALA A 26 8.39 2.84 -0.21
N VAL A 27 7.21 2.27 0.05
CA VAL A 27 6.59 1.23 -0.76
C VAL A 27 5.25 1.75 -1.27
N HIS A 28 5.11 1.85 -2.60
CA HIS A 28 3.82 2.06 -3.23
C HIS A 28 3.22 0.70 -3.60
N GLY A 29 2.08 0.39 -2.98
CA GLY A 29 1.35 -0.84 -3.19
C GLY A 29 -0.07 -0.61 -3.64
N LYS A 30 -0.61 -1.65 -4.27
CA LYS A 30 -2.00 -1.77 -4.66
C LYS A 30 -2.66 -2.85 -3.81
N VAL A 31 -3.68 -2.45 -3.07
CA VAL A 31 -4.51 -3.37 -2.29
C VAL A 31 -5.78 -3.67 -3.06
N ILE A 32 -6.07 -4.93 -3.28
CA ILE A 32 -7.34 -5.41 -3.82
C ILE A 32 -8.06 -6.07 -2.66
N LEU A 33 -9.01 -5.36 -2.05
CA LEU A 33 -9.77 -5.86 -0.89
C LEU A 33 -10.91 -6.78 -1.35
N THR A 34 -11.57 -6.38 -2.44
CA THR A 34 -12.57 -7.16 -3.20
C THR A 34 -12.37 -6.87 -4.69
N SER A 35 -13.14 -7.51 -5.58
CA SER A 35 -13.11 -7.21 -7.03
C SER A 35 -13.32 -5.72 -7.35
N ASP A 36 -14.14 -5.06 -6.54
CA ASP A 36 -14.61 -3.69 -6.77
C ASP A 36 -13.98 -2.65 -5.85
N SER A 37 -13.20 -3.05 -4.85
CA SER A 37 -12.49 -2.14 -3.93
C SER A 37 -10.99 -2.30 -4.07
N LYS A 38 -10.38 -1.29 -4.69
CA LYS A 38 -8.94 -1.19 -4.97
C LYS A 38 -8.41 0.08 -4.33
N TRP A 39 -7.24 -0.01 -3.70
CA TRP A 39 -6.62 1.10 -2.99
C TRP A 39 -5.16 1.23 -3.42
N SER A 40 -4.71 2.47 -3.58
CA SER A 40 -3.29 2.81 -3.56
C SER A 40 -2.87 3.08 -2.12
N VAL A 41 -1.76 2.50 -1.71
CA VAL A 41 -1.19 2.66 -0.37
C VAL A 41 0.28 3.01 -0.51
N ILE A 42 0.70 4.06 0.19
CA ILE A 42 2.10 4.38 0.41
C ILE A 42 2.42 4.00 1.85
N HIS A 43 3.33 3.06 2.04
CA HIS A 43 3.96 2.83 3.33
C HIS A 43 5.33 3.49 3.34
N ILE A 44 5.68 4.19 4.41
CA ILE A 44 7.02 4.70 4.65
C ILE A 44 7.52 4.06 5.94
N PHE A 45 8.69 3.43 5.88
CA PHE A 45 9.34 2.77 7.00
C PHE A 45 10.63 3.49 7.32
N ARG A 46 10.95 3.68 8.60
CA ARG A 46 12.28 4.06 9.05
C ARG A 46 12.97 2.88 9.73
N PHE A 47 14.23 2.63 9.37
CA PHE A 47 15.01 1.51 9.85
C PHE A 47 16.11 1.93 10.82
N GLU A 48 16.30 1.18 11.90
CA GLU A 48 17.47 1.27 12.75
C GLU A 48 17.89 -0.14 13.17
N ASN A 49 19.20 -0.46 13.06
CA ASN A 49 19.74 -1.78 13.38
C ASN A 49 18.96 -2.94 12.70
N ASN A 50 18.65 -2.78 11.40
CA ASN A 50 17.87 -3.72 10.59
C ASN A 50 16.45 -3.99 11.11
N LYS A 51 15.88 -3.08 11.91
CA LYS A 51 14.49 -3.16 12.38
C LYS A 51 13.71 -1.95 11.91
N ILE A 52 12.45 -2.16 11.54
CA ILE A 52 11.49 -1.08 11.34
C ILE A 52 11.19 -0.49 12.72
N ILE A 53 11.47 0.80 12.90
CA ILE A 53 11.20 1.51 14.16
C ILE A 53 10.10 2.57 14.03
N GLU A 54 9.83 3.03 12.81
CA GLU A 54 8.69 3.90 12.51
C GLU A 54 7.99 3.41 11.24
N LEU A 55 6.67 3.60 11.21
CA LEU A 55 5.80 3.30 10.08
C LEU A 55 4.80 4.46 9.93
N TRP A 56 4.72 5.01 8.73
CA TRP A 56 3.64 5.88 8.30
C TRP A 56 2.93 5.26 7.10
N GLU A 57 1.63 5.50 7.02
CA GLU A 57 0.84 5.10 5.86
C GLU A 57 -0.06 6.23 5.39
N ALA A 58 -0.27 6.26 4.08
CA ALA A 58 -1.34 7.01 3.45
C ALA A 58 -2.01 6.11 2.42
N SER A 59 -3.33 6.12 2.36
CA SER A 59 -4.08 5.31 1.40
C SER A 59 -5.19 6.11 0.73
N GLN A 60 -5.48 5.72 -0.51
CA GLN A 60 -6.52 6.33 -1.32
C GLN A 60 -7.26 5.22 -2.11
N GLU A 61 -8.59 5.22 -2.02
CA GLU A 61 -9.41 4.36 -2.87
C GLU A 61 -9.36 4.83 -4.33
N VAL A 62 -9.30 3.87 -5.26
CA VAL A 62 -9.28 4.15 -6.69
C VAL A 62 -10.62 4.76 -7.11
N LEU A 63 -10.59 6.01 -7.55
CA LEU A 63 -11.76 6.70 -8.09
C LEU A 63 -12.12 6.13 -9.47
N LYS A 64 -13.41 5.87 -9.69
CA LYS A 64 -13.91 5.44 -11.00
C LYS A 64 -13.75 6.53 -12.06
N ASP A 65 -13.94 7.78 -11.66
CA ASP A 65 -13.94 8.96 -12.54
C ASP A 65 -12.70 9.83 -12.30
N SER A 66 -11.52 9.20 -12.26
CA SER A 66 -10.25 9.93 -12.12
C SER A 66 -9.97 10.76 -13.38
N PRO A 67 -9.69 12.08 -13.25
CA PRO A 67 -9.30 12.90 -14.40
C PRO A 67 -7.86 12.62 -14.87
N ASN A 68 -7.05 11.92 -14.06
CA ASN A 68 -5.71 11.50 -14.46
C ASN A 68 -5.79 10.26 -15.35
N GLU A 69 -5.47 10.43 -16.64
CA GLU A 69 -5.51 9.38 -17.67
C GLU A 69 -4.51 8.23 -17.43
N ASN A 70 -3.43 8.48 -16.70
CA ASN A 70 -2.44 7.45 -16.37
C ASN A 70 -2.87 6.58 -15.17
N GLY A 71 -3.94 6.97 -14.47
CA GLY A 71 -4.41 6.29 -13.28
C GLY A 71 -3.52 6.51 -12.04
N LEU A 72 -3.90 5.84 -10.95
CA LEU A 72 -3.31 6.01 -9.62
C LEU A 72 -2.08 5.11 -9.37
N PHE A 73 -1.83 4.14 -10.25
CA PHE A 73 -0.82 3.09 -10.07
C PHE A 73 0.39 3.29 -10.97
#